data_AF-A0A537H6G8-F1
#
_entry.id   AF-A0A537H6G8-F1
#
_cell.length_a   1.000
_cell.length_b   1.000
_cell.length_c   1.000
_cell.angle_alpha   90.00
_cell.angle_beta   90.00
_cell.angle_gamma   90.00
#
_symmetry.space_group_name_H-M   'P 1'
#
loop_
_entity.id
_entity.type
_entity.pdbx_description
1 polymer ?
#
loop_
_entity_poly.entity_id
_entity_poly.type
_entity_poly.pdbx_seq_one_letter_code
_entity_poly.pdbx_strand_id
1 'polypeptide(L)'
;MKTLFALMTEEQARELGRKSGREAGPGFVTFWYKKFDLENTIKTIGKVTSEYGRNFSFDSSFDGKTHVLVMRHESGKNASAYYAESTRAIFALLGLDCRIEENEDQVTAHVDALPSSSLLPPLKPSTTIPKLPGLTGPQITKQNPTS
;
A
#
# COMPACT_ATOMS: atom_id res chain seq x y z
N MET A 1 12.81 13.57 16.11
CA MET A 1 12.78 12.17 15.64
C MET A 1 13.95 11.34 16.16
N LYS A 2 15.20 11.82 16.06
CA LYS A 2 16.41 11.08 16.51
C LYS A 2 16.30 10.44 17.92
N THR A 3 15.83 11.19 18.91
CA THR A 3 15.67 10.67 20.29
C THR A 3 14.65 9.54 20.39
N LEU A 4 13.57 9.57 19.62
CA LEU A 4 12.54 8.51 19.65
C LEU A 4 13.13 7.20 19.11
N PHE A 5 13.76 7.25 17.93
CA PHE A 5 14.32 6.06 17.28
C PHE A 5 15.55 5.49 17.99
N ALA A 6 16.31 6.34 18.70
CA ALA A 6 17.43 5.90 19.53
C ALA A 6 17.01 5.08 20.75
N LEU A 7 15.76 5.22 21.21
CA LEU A 7 15.25 4.53 22.41
C LEU A 7 14.54 3.20 22.10
N MET A 8 14.37 2.86 20.83
CA MET A 8 13.70 1.64 20.39
C MET A 8 14.70 0.66 19.77
N THR A 9 14.39 -0.62 19.83
CA THR A 9 15.09 -1.62 19.03
C THR A 9 14.72 -1.47 17.55
N GLU A 10 15.56 -2.01 16.67
CA GLU A 10 15.27 -2.02 15.24
C GLU A 10 13.93 -2.68 14.94
N GLU A 11 13.61 -3.82 15.58
CA GLU A 11 12.34 -4.52 15.36
C GLU A 11 11.13 -3.71 15.85
N GLN A 12 11.25 -3.00 16.98
CA GLN A 12 10.19 -2.10 17.43
C GLN A 12 9.95 -0.97 16.43
N ALA A 13 11.01 -0.42 15.84
CA ALA A 13 10.91 0.60 14.82
C ALA A 13 10.25 0.05 13.54
N ARG A 14 10.62 -1.17 13.12
CA ARG A 14 9.99 -1.86 11.98
C ARG A 14 8.51 -2.11 12.20
N GLU A 15 8.12 -2.65 13.36
CA GLU A 15 6.70 -2.90 13.67
C GLU A 15 5.89 -1.61 13.72
N LEU A 16 6.44 -0.55 14.32
CA LEU A 16 5.81 0.76 14.31
C LEU A 16 5.67 1.31 12.89
N GLY A 17 6.67 1.10 12.03
CA GLY A 17 6.65 1.48 10.62
C GLY A 17 5.54 0.76 9.87
N ARG A 18 5.50 -0.56 9.96
CA ARG A 18 4.44 -1.41 9.38
C ARG A 18 3.05 -0.95 9.80
N LYS A 19 2.84 -0.70 11.10
CA LYS A 19 1.56 -0.22 11.62
C LYS A 19 1.22 1.17 11.08
N SER A 20 2.17 2.10 11.12
CA SER A 20 1.98 3.48 10.66
C SER A 20 1.60 3.54 9.18
N GLY A 21 2.32 2.79 8.33
CA GLY A 21 2.06 2.74 6.89
C GLY A 21 0.70 2.14 6.55
N ARG A 22 0.24 1.12 7.31
CA ARG A 22 -1.08 0.50 7.10
C ARG A 22 -2.24 1.35 7.59
N GLU A 23 -2.11 1.92 8.80
CA GLU A 23 -3.25 2.51 9.51
C GLU A 23 -3.32 4.03 9.31
N ALA A 24 -2.20 4.73 9.44
CA ALA A 24 -2.15 6.20 9.35
C ALA A 24 -1.89 6.67 7.91
N GLY A 25 -1.10 5.92 7.15
CA GLY A 25 -0.68 6.25 5.78
C GLY A 25 -1.84 6.66 4.86
N PRO A 26 -2.84 5.80 4.63
CA PRO A 26 -3.98 6.13 3.77
C PRO A 26 -4.78 7.34 4.29
N GLY A 27 -4.85 7.52 5.61
CA GLY A 27 -5.48 8.67 6.25
C GLY A 27 -4.83 9.99 5.86
N PHE A 28 -3.48 10.07 5.86
CA PHE A 28 -2.77 11.27 5.41
C PHE A 28 -3.00 11.56 3.92
N VAL A 29 -2.95 10.53 3.08
CA VAL A 29 -3.17 10.69 1.64
C VAL A 29 -4.57 11.22 1.35
N THR A 30 -5.58 10.61 1.96
CA THR A 30 -6.98 11.01 1.78
C THR A 30 -7.30 12.35 2.46
N PHE A 31 -6.63 12.70 3.54
CA PHE A 31 -6.78 14.01 4.18
C PHE A 31 -6.41 15.14 3.22
N TRP A 32 -5.21 15.09 2.62
CA TRP A 32 -4.71 16.13 1.71
C TRP A 32 -5.24 16.05 0.28
N TYR A 33 -5.37 14.85 -0.29
CA TYR A 33 -5.64 14.66 -1.72
C TYR A 33 -6.98 13.98 -2.02
N LYS A 34 -7.75 13.59 -1.00
CA LYS A 34 -9.08 12.95 -1.10
C LYS A 34 -9.12 11.59 -1.80
N LYS A 35 -8.03 11.15 -2.42
CA LYS A 35 -7.92 9.90 -3.17
C LYS A 35 -6.63 9.17 -2.82
N PHE A 36 -6.76 7.89 -2.45
CA PHE A 36 -5.62 7.01 -2.19
C PHE A 36 -5.19 6.33 -3.50
N ASP A 37 -4.12 6.84 -4.11
CA ASP A 37 -3.47 6.28 -5.29
C ASP A 37 -1.96 6.51 -5.23
N LEU A 38 -1.22 5.92 -6.17
CA LEU A 38 0.25 5.98 -6.22
C LEU A 38 0.78 7.42 -6.24
N GLU A 39 0.25 8.25 -7.13
CA GLU A 39 0.68 9.64 -7.30
C GLU A 39 0.49 10.45 -6.01
N ASN A 40 -0.71 10.38 -5.42
CA ASN A 40 -1.01 11.12 -4.19
C ASN A 40 -0.26 10.54 -2.98
N THR A 41 0.05 9.25 -2.98
CA THR A 41 0.89 8.62 -1.96
C THR A 41 2.32 9.17 -2.00
N ILE A 42 2.94 9.24 -3.18
CA ILE A 42 4.27 9.82 -3.36
C ILE A 42 4.28 11.30 -2.94
N LYS A 43 3.28 12.08 -3.37
CA LYS A 43 3.13 13.49 -2.96
C LYS A 43 2.97 13.63 -1.45
N THR A 44 2.27 12.71 -0.80
CA THR A 44 2.07 12.69 0.65
C THR A 44 3.39 12.44 1.37
N ILE A 45 4.19 11.46 0.94
CA ILE A 45 5.52 11.20 1.50
C ILE A 45 6.39 12.46 1.39
N GLY A 46 6.44 13.09 0.21
CA GLY A 46 7.18 14.35 0.02
C GLY A 46 6.68 15.48 0.92
N LYS A 47 5.36 15.59 1.11
CA LYS A 47 4.77 16.62 1.97
C LYS A 47 5.11 16.41 3.45
N VAL A 48 4.88 15.19 3.96
CA VAL A 48 5.19 14.81 5.35
C VAL A 48 6.67 15.08 5.67
N THR A 49 7.55 14.68 4.76
CA THR A 49 9.00 14.84 4.95
C THR A 49 9.45 16.30 4.90
N SER A 50 8.84 17.12 4.03
CA SER A 50 9.08 18.58 4.00
C SER A 50 8.66 19.29 5.29
N GLU A 51 7.57 18.85 5.92
CA GLU A 51 7.07 19.43 7.18
C GLU A 51 7.96 19.08 8.38
N TYR A 52 8.76 18.01 8.30
CA TYR A 52 9.71 17.62 9.36
C TYR A 52 11.03 18.42 9.37
N GLY A 53 11.28 19.28 8.38
CA GLY A 53 12.20 20.44 8.45
C GLY A 53 13.65 20.22 8.89
N ARG A 54 14.58 20.53 7.96
CA ARG A 54 16.05 20.65 8.02
C ARG A 54 16.91 19.40 7.84
N ASN A 55 16.58 18.28 8.46
CA ASN A 55 17.44 17.09 8.39
C ASN A 55 16.73 15.91 7.71
N PHE A 56 15.68 16.20 6.94
CA PHE A 56 15.00 15.22 6.10
C PHE A 56 14.89 15.79 4.68
N SER A 57 15.38 15.05 3.69
CA SER A 57 15.19 15.39 2.27
C SER A 57 14.47 14.27 1.55
N PHE A 58 13.62 14.64 0.60
CA PHE A 58 12.89 13.70 -0.23
C PHE A 58 13.08 14.07 -1.70
N ASP A 59 13.49 13.07 -2.48
CA ASP A 59 13.58 13.16 -3.92
C ASP A 59 12.80 12.00 -4.54
N SER A 60 12.12 12.27 -5.65
CA SER A 60 11.46 11.23 -6.44
C SER A 60 11.82 11.36 -7.91
N SER A 61 11.95 10.22 -8.57
CA SER A 61 12.17 10.14 -10.01
C SER A 61 11.35 8.99 -10.60
N PHE A 62 11.13 9.03 -11.90
CA PHE A 62 10.41 8.01 -12.64
C PHE A 62 11.11 7.77 -13.98
N ASP A 63 11.45 6.52 -14.26
CA ASP A 63 12.19 6.12 -15.47
C ASP A 63 11.28 5.61 -16.61
N GLY A 64 9.95 5.70 -16.43
CA GLY A 64 8.95 5.15 -17.35
C GLY A 64 8.38 3.81 -16.90
N LYS A 65 8.99 3.14 -15.92
CA LYS A 65 8.51 1.87 -15.35
C LYS A 65 8.45 1.89 -13.83
N THR A 66 9.46 2.45 -13.18
CA THR A 66 9.66 2.37 -11.73
C THR A 66 9.83 3.76 -11.16
N HIS A 67 9.08 4.05 -10.09
CA HIS A 67 9.32 5.22 -9.25
C HIS A 67 10.45 4.93 -8.28
N VAL A 68 11.46 5.79 -8.25
CA VAL A 68 12.54 5.74 -7.28
C VAL A 68 12.35 6.89 -6.30
N LEU A 69 12.15 6.55 -5.03
CA LEU A 69 11.95 7.51 -3.94
C LEU A 69 13.16 7.44 -3.01
N VAL A 70 13.83 8.57 -2.81
CA VAL A 70 14.99 8.68 -1.93
C VAL A 70 14.62 9.55 -0.74
N MET A 71 14.59 8.94 0.44
CA MET A 71 14.34 9.58 1.72
C MET A 71 15.65 9.61 2.49
N ARG A 72 16.25 10.79 2.66
CA ARG A 72 17.44 10.97 3.52
C ARG A 72 17.03 11.61 4.83
N HIS A 73 17.62 11.17 5.92
CA HIS A 73 17.40 11.69 7.26
C HIS A 73 18.69 11.69 8.09
N GLU A 74 18.69 12.24 9.31
CA GLU A 74 19.83 12.14 10.25
C GLU A 74 19.44 11.48 11.59
N SER A 75 18.45 10.58 11.53
CA SER A 75 17.83 9.94 12.70
C SER A 75 18.32 8.53 13.00
N GLY A 76 19.34 8.04 12.27
CA GLY A 76 19.99 6.75 12.51
C GLY A 76 19.18 5.54 12.02
N LYS A 77 19.84 4.37 12.02
CA LYS A 77 19.37 3.15 11.35
C LYS A 77 17.96 2.68 11.74
N ASN A 78 17.56 2.91 12.99
CA ASN A 78 16.22 2.53 13.46
C ASN A 78 15.14 3.40 12.81
N ALA A 79 15.44 4.66 12.52
CA ALA A 79 14.55 5.51 11.75
C ALA A 79 14.43 4.99 10.31
N SER A 80 15.54 4.56 9.69
CA SER A 80 15.50 3.94 8.36
C SER A 80 14.62 2.70 8.35
N ALA A 81 14.80 1.82 9.35
CA ALA A 81 13.97 0.63 9.52
C ALA A 81 12.46 0.96 9.65
N TYR A 82 12.12 2.04 10.36
CA TYR A 82 10.75 2.54 10.44
C TYR A 82 10.23 3.04 9.07
N TYR A 83 11.00 3.90 8.39
CA TYR A 83 10.59 4.49 7.12
C TYR A 83 10.48 3.45 6.01
N ALA A 84 11.38 2.46 5.98
CA ALA A 84 11.35 1.33 5.07
C ALA A 84 10.05 0.54 5.18
N GLU A 85 9.69 0.14 6.40
CA GLU A 85 8.49 -0.67 6.63
C GLU A 85 7.21 0.15 6.44
N SER A 86 7.20 1.43 6.82
CA SER A 86 6.06 2.33 6.57
C SER A 86 5.82 2.51 5.07
N THR A 87 6.89 2.74 4.31
CA THR A 87 6.84 2.91 2.86
C THR A 87 6.41 1.62 2.16
N ARG A 88 6.97 0.48 2.55
CA ARG A 88 6.56 -0.83 2.03
C ARG A 88 5.09 -1.10 2.31
N ALA A 89 4.63 -0.83 3.53
CA ALA A 89 3.26 -1.08 3.95
C ALA A 89 2.23 -0.24 3.18
N ILE A 90 2.49 1.06 2.98
CA ILE A 90 1.54 1.92 2.26
C ILE A 90 1.43 1.56 0.78
N PHE A 91 2.54 1.18 0.12
CA PHE A 91 2.51 0.73 -1.27
C PHE A 91 1.89 -0.65 -1.45
N ALA A 92 2.06 -1.55 -0.48
CA ALA A 92 1.38 -2.85 -0.48
C ALA A 92 -0.15 -2.71 -0.47
N LEU A 93 -0.70 -1.68 0.19
CA LEU A 93 -2.14 -1.38 0.16
C LEU A 93 -2.64 -0.96 -1.23
N LEU A 94 -1.75 -0.48 -2.10
CA LEU A 94 -2.05 -0.19 -3.50
C LEU A 94 -1.84 -1.41 -4.42
N GLY A 95 -1.49 -2.56 -3.87
CA GLY A 95 -1.14 -3.77 -4.64
C GLY A 95 0.18 -3.63 -5.40
N LEU A 96 1.06 -2.72 -4.99
CA LEU A 96 2.35 -2.48 -5.63
C LEU A 96 3.45 -3.17 -4.85
N ASP A 97 4.36 -3.82 -5.59
CA ASP A 97 5.59 -4.32 -5.01
C ASP A 97 6.57 -3.16 -4.82
N CYS A 98 7.26 -3.18 -3.68
CA CYS A 98 8.12 -2.10 -3.24
C CYS A 98 9.43 -2.69 -2.73
N ARG A 99 10.47 -2.62 -3.58
CA ARG A 99 11.83 -3.00 -3.16
C ARG A 99 12.42 -1.85 -2.36
N ILE A 100 12.89 -2.17 -1.16
CA ILE A 100 13.53 -1.20 -0.27
C ILE A 100 15.00 -1.52 -0.13
N GLU A 101 15.83 -0.48 -0.25
CA GLU A 101 17.23 -0.46 0.14
C GLU A 101 17.40 0.58 1.25
N GLU A 102 18.04 0.22 2.34
CA GLU A 102 18.23 1.12 3.49
C GLU A 102 19.67 1.10 3.98
N ASN A 103 20.14 2.24 4.48
CA ASN A 103 21.36 2.37 5.26
C ASN A 103 21.04 3.15 6.55
N GLU A 104 22.05 3.64 7.27
CA GLU A 104 21.82 4.31 8.55
C GLU A 104 20.94 5.56 8.46
N ASP A 105 21.00 6.29 7.35
CA ASP A 105 20.39 7.61 7.24
C ASP A 105 19.69 7.85 5.91
N GLN A 106 19.43 6.78 5.16
CA GLN A 106 18.73 6.84 3.89
C GLN A 106 17.89 5.58 3.67
N VAL A 107 16.71 5.80 3.11
CA VAL A 107 15.83 4.76 2.55
C VAL A 107 15.59 5.08 1.09
N THR A 108 15.84 4.11 0.23
CA THR A 108 15.54 4.15 -1.20
C THR A 108 14.46 3.13 -1.50
N ALA A 109 13.33 3.60 -2.02
CA ALA A 109 12.21 2.74 -2.42
C ALA A 109 12.09 2.71 -3.93
N HIS A 110 11.95 1.52 -4.49
CA HIS A 110 11.68 1.27 -5.89
C HIS A 110 10.27 0.69 -6.00
N VAL A 111 9.36 1.45 -6.59
CA VAL A 111 7.94 1.10 -6.73
C VAL A 111 7.60 1.01 -8.20
N ASP A 112 7.25 -0.18 -8.67
CA ASP A 112 6.84 -0.35 -10.06
C ASP A 112 5.48 0.35 -10.29
N ALA A 113 5.39 1.18 -11.33
CA ALA A 113 4.18 1.94 -11.67
C ALA A 113 3.05 1.05 -12.22
N LEU A 114 3.39 -0.20 -12.55
CA LEU A 114 2.43 -1.25 -12.86
C LEU A 114 2.45 -2.25 -11.69
N PRO A 115 1.29 -2.64 -11.14
CA PRO A 115 1.24 -3.72 -10.17
C PRO A 115 1.92 -4.95 -10.78
N SER A 116 2.81 -5.59 -10.02
CA SER A 116 3.51 -6.80 -10.46
C SER A 116 2.48 -7.93 -10.69
N SER A 117 2.06 -8.06 -11.96
CA SER A 117 1.21 -9.10 -12.56
C SER A 117 -0.26 -9.15 -12.12
N SER A 118 -1.29 -9.07 -12.99
CA SER A 118 -1.53 -9.79 -14.26
C SER A 118 -1.60 -11.33 -14.18
N LEU A 119 -1.93 -11.91 -13.02
CA LEU A 119 -2.23 -13.35 -12.85
C LEU A 119 -3.66 -13.67 -12.38
N LEU A 120 -4.65 -12.84 -12.71
CA LEU A 120 -6.03 -13.31 -12.71
C LEU A 120 -6.45 -13.52 -14.17
N PRO A 121 -6.71 -14.76 -14.64
CA PRO A 121 -7.54 -14.91 -15.82
C PRO A 121 -8.88 -14.20 -15.55
N PRO A 122 -9.53 -13.63 -16.58
CA PRO A 122 -10.83 -13.00 -16.38
C PRO A 122 -11.74 -14.00 -15.67
N LEU A 123 -12.35 -13.57 -14.56
CA LEU A 123 -13.44 -14.30 -13.91
C LEU A 123 -14.47 -14.57 -14.99
N LYS A 124 -14.49 -15.79 -15.52
CA LYS A 124 -15.63 -16.28 -16.28
C LYS A 124 -16.82 -16.14 -15.34
N PRO A 125 -17.93 -15.51 -15.75
CA PRO A 125 -19.13 -15.51 -14.93
C PRO A 125 -19.47 -16.98 -14.64
N SER A 126 -19.37 -17.36 -13.37
CA SER A 126 -19.69 -18.71 -12.91
C SER A 126 -21.21 -18.86 -12.94
N THR A 127 -21.75 -19.18 -14.12
CA THR A 127 -23.12 -19.70 -14.26
C THR A 127 -23.11 -21.16 -13.82
N THR A 128 -22.94 -21.40 -12.52
CA THR A 128 -23.33 -22.68 -11.94
C THR A 128 -23.79 -22.41 -10.51
N ILE A 129 -25.11 -22.24 -10.37
CA ILE A 129 -25.79 -22.36 -9.08
C ILE A 129 -25.55 -23.80 -8.62
N PRO A 130 -24.93 -24.06 -7.46
CA PRO A 130 -24.87 -25.41 -6.91
C PRO A 130 -26.29 -25.89 -6.62
N LYS A 131 -26.72 -26.95 -7.31
CA LYS A 131 -27.99 -27.62 -7.00
C LYS A 131 -27.81 -28.36 -5.67
N LEU A 132 -28.36 -27.80 -4.59
CA LEU A 132 -28.46 -28.49 -3.30
C LEU A 132 -29.32 -29.77 -3.50
N PRO A 133 -28.89 -30.94 -3.04
CA PRO A 133 -29.72 -32.14 -3.08
C PRO A 133 -30.71 -32.10 -1.91
N GLY A 134 -31.99 -32.19 -2.21
CA GLY A 134 -33.02 -32.57 -1.25
C GLY A 134 -33.79 -31.40 -0.62
N LEU A 135 -34.70 -30.80 -1.37
CA LEU A 135 -35.97 -30.31 -0.83
C LEU A 135 -37.05 -30.54 -1.90
N THR A 136 -37.87 -31.56 -1.70
CA THR A 136 -39.14 -31.75 -2.41
C THR A 136 -40.09 -30.62 -2.02
N GLY A 137 -40.43 -29.76 -2.99
CA GLY A 137 -41.45 -28.73 -2.87
C GLY A 137 -42.35 -28.74 -4.12
N PRO A 138 -43.65 -28.42 -3.98
CA PRO A 138 -44.70 -28.91 -4.87
C PRO A 138 -44.74 -28.26 -6.26
N GLN A 139 -45.15 -29.07 -7.24
CA GLN A 139 -45.46 -28.69 -8.62
C GLN A 139 -46.62 -27.68 -8.65
N ILE A 140 -46.40 -26.52 -9.29
CA ILE A 140 -47.49 -25.61 -9.68
C ILE A 140 -47.54 -25.59 -11.21
N THR A 141 -48.55 -26.28 -11.74
CA THR A 141 -48.89 -26.41 -13.14
C THR A 141 -49.22 -25.04 -13.74
N LYS A 142 -48.47 -24.59 -14.75
CA LYS A 142 -48.88 -23.47 -15.61
C LYS A 142 -49.84 -24.00 -16.68
N GLN A 143 -51.09 -23.54 -16.65
CA GLN A 143 -52.01 -23.67 -17.77
C GLN A 143 -51.62 -22.65 -18.86
N ASN A 144 -51.54 -23.11 -20.11
CA ASN A 144 -51.36 -22.26 -21.29
C ASN A 144 -52.66 -21.54 -21.64
N PRO A 145 -52.62 -20.30 -22.15
CA PRO A 145 -53.75 -19.72 -22.85
C PRO A 145 -53.77 -20.23 -24.31
N THR A 146 -54.86 -20.87 -24.70
CA THR A 146 -55.22 -21.10 -26.11
C THR A 146 -55.92 -19.87 -26.67
N SER A 147 -55.66 -19.63 -27.97
CA SER A 147 -56.23 -18.62 -28.86
C SER A 147 -57.74 -18.45 -28.81
#